data_AF-A0A7X8HB64-F1
#
_entry.id   AF-A0A7X8HB64-F1
#
_cell.length_a   1.000
_cell.length_b   1.000
_cell.length_c   1.000
_cell.angle_alpha   90.00
_cell.angle_beta   90.00
_cell.angle_gamma   90.00
#
_symmetry.space_group_name_H-M   'P 1'
#
loop_
_entity.id
_entity.type
_entity.pdbx_description
1 polymer ?
#
loop_
_entity_poly.entity_id
_entity_poly.type
_entity_poly.pdbx_seq_one_letter_code
_entity_poly.pdbx_strand_id
1 'polypeptide(L)'
;GIADNLLLTTYLSARCPVFIAPSMDVDMLNHPVTSGNIENLRATGVHILDAPEGELASGLTGKGRMMEPEDIVREITGFLKKKTISL
;
A
#
# COMPACT_ATOMS: atom_id res chain seq x y z
N GLY A 1 -8.91 12.91 -1.05
CA GLY A 1 -8.80 14.03 -0.10
C GLY A 1 -10.03 14.23 0.76
N ILE A 2 -10.82 13.17 1.01
CA ILE A 2 -11.90 13.19 2.01
C ILE A 2 -11.28 12.71 3.32
N ALA A 3 -11.59 13.37 4.44
CA ALA A 3 -11.03 13.09 5.77
C ALA A 3 -12.16 12.94 6.79
N ASP A 4 -12.98 11.91 6.62
CA ASP A 4 -14.18 11.65 7.43
C ASP A 4 -13.93 10.70 8.61
N ASN A 5 -12.70 10.22 8.78
CA ASN A 5 -12.29 9.36 9.88
C ASN A 5 -10.83 9.62 10.30
N LEU A 6 -10.42 9.03 11.42
CA LEU A 6 -9.10 9.24 12.02
C LEU A 6 -7.96 8.82 11.08
N LEU A 7 -8.07 7.67 10.41
CA LEU A 7 -7.03 7.18 9.50
C LEU A 7 -6.79 8.17 8.35
N LEU A 8 -7.86 8.61 7.70
CA LEU A 8 -7.78 9.54 6.58
C LEU A 8 -7.31 10.93 7.01
N THR A 9 -7.71 11.39 8.20
CA THR A 9 -7.26 12.67 8.78
C THR A 9 -5.76 12.62 9.07
N THR A 10 -5.28 11.53 9.69
CA THR A 10 -3.86 11.30 9.94
C THR A 10 -3.07 11.30 8.63
N TYR A 11 -3.52 10.54 7.62
CA TYR A 11 -2.89 10.50 6.30
C TYR A 11 -2.81 11.88 5.65
N LEU A 12 -3.90 12.64 5.64
CA LEU A 12 -3.94 13.96 5.01
C LEU A 12 -3.02 14.99 5.69
N SER A 13 -2.77 14.82 6.99
CA SER A 13 -1.85 15.66 7.77
C SER A 13 -0.39 15.22 7.70
N ALA A 14 -0.11 14.02 7.19
CA ALA A 14 1.21 13.42 7.24
C ALA A 14 2.24 14.23 6.43
N ARG A 15 3.40 14.48 7.05
CA ARG A 15 4.57 15.13 6.40
C ARG A 15 5.73 14.15 6.19
N CYS A 16 5.54 12.89 6.56
CA CYS A 16 6.50 11.81 6.40
C CYS A 16 6.17 10.94 5.17
N PRO A 17 7.11 10.12 4.71
CA PRO A 17 6.83 9.09 3.72
C PRO A 17 5.72 8.14 4.20
N VAL A 18 4.77 7.86 3.33
CA VAL A 18 3.61 6.99 3.62
C VAL A 18 3.70 5.72 2.78
N PHE A 19 3.45 4.58 3.41
CA PHE A 19 3.40 3.27 2.78
C PHE A 19 2.00 2.68 2.92
N ILE A 20 1.51 2.01 1.87
CA ILE A 20 0.24 1.28 1.87
C ILE A 20 0.50 -0.13 1.33
N ALA A 21 0.12 -1.15 2.09
CA ALA A 21 0.08 -2.55 1.64
C ALA A 21 -1.39 -2.93 1.37
N PRO A 22 -1.83 -2.97 0.10
CA PRO A 22 -3.21 -3.32 -0.23
C PRO A 22 -3.51 -4.79 0.15
N SER A 23 -4.75 -5.04 0.55
CA SER A 23 -5.26 -6.38 0.85
C SER A 23 -6.72 -6.46 0.42
N MET A 24 -7.03 -7.25 -0.59
CA MET A 24 -8.38 -7.42 -1.14
C MET A 24 -8.46 -8.64 -2.06
N ASP A 25 -9.67 -8.99 -2.51
CA ASP A 25 -9.86 -10.07 -3.49
C ASP A 25 -9.32 -9.69 -4.90
N VAL A 26 -9.04 -10.68 -5.76
CA VAL A 26 -8.54 -10.49 -7.14
C VAL A 26 -9.46 -9.55 -7.92
N ASP A 27 -10.77 -9.78 -7.86
CA ASP A 27 -11.73 -9.01 -8.65
C ASP A 27 -11.81 -7.56 -8.16
N MET A 28 -11.67 -7.34 -6.85
CA MET A 28 -11.61 -6.00 -6.26
C MET A 28 -10.34 -5.26 -6.67
N LEU A 29 -9.20 -5.97 -6.73
CA LEU A 29 -7.92 -5.38 -7.11
C LEU A 29 -7.88 -5.00 -8.59
N ASN A 30 -8.43 -5.87 -9.45
CA ASN A 30 -8.52 -5.67 -10.89
C ASN A 30 -9.61 -4.68 -11.30
N HIS A 31 -10.48 -4.27 -10.37
CA HIS A 31 -11.51 -3.30 -10.66
C HIS A 31 -10.88 -1.97 -11.10
N PRO A 32 -11.29 -1.36 -12.24
CA PRO A 32 -10.64 -0.17 -12.79
C PRO A 32 -10.55 1.01 -11.81
N VAL A 33 -11.56 1.18 -10.94
CA VAL A 33 -11.56 2.22 -9.90
C VAL A 33 -10.46 1.97 -8.87
N THR A 34 -10.24 0.72 -8.47
CA THR A 34 -9.19 0.37 -7.51
C THR A 34 -7.81 0.61 -8.11
N SER A 35 -7.58 0.11 -9.33
CA SER A 35 -6.31 0.32 -10.02
C SER A 35 -6.02 1.81 -10.26
N GLY A 36 -7.05 2.58 -10.65
CA GLY A 36 -6.94 4.04 -10.80
C GLY A 36 -6.64 4.75 -9.47
N ASN A 37 -7.26 4.33 -8.36
CA ASN A 37 -6.96 4.87 -7.04
C ASN A 37 -5.53 4.58 -6.59
N ILE A 38 -5.04 3.36 -6.83
CA ILE A 38 -3.66 2.95 -6.53
C ILE A 38 -2.68 3.82 -7.32
N GLU A 39 -2.93 4.03 -8.61
CA GLU A 39 -2.06 4.84 -9.45
C GLU A 39 -2.07 6.32 -9.04
N ASN A 40 -3.25 6.86 -8.70
CA ASN A 40 -3.34 8.22 -8.15
C ASN A 40 -2.54 8.36 -6.84
N LEU A 41 -2.62 7.38 -5.93
CA LEU A 41 -1.83 7.39 -4.69
C LEU A 41 -0.33 7.37 -5.00
N ARG A 42 0.11 6.50 -5.93
CA ARG A 42 1.50 6.42 -6.38
C ARG A 42 1.99 7.75 -6.96
N ALA A 43 1.19 8.39 -7.80
CA ALA A 43 1.49 9.70 -8.38
C ALA A 43 1.62 10.82 -7.34
N THR A 44 0.93 10.71 -6.20
CA THR A 44 1.05 11.66 -5.07
C THR A 44 2.23 11.37 -4.13
N GLY A 45 3.07 10.38 -4.45
CA GLY A 45 4.27 10.05 -3.67
C GLY A 45 4.05 9.02 -2.56
N VAL A 46 2.89 8.35 -2.54
CA VAL A 46 2.65 7.22 -1.63
C VAL A 46 3.39 5.99 -2.14
N HIS A 47 4.09 5.30 -1.23
CA HIS A 47 4.76 4.04 -1.52
C HIS A 47 3.74 2.89 -1.45
N ILE A 48 3.34 2.37 -2.61
CA ILE A 48 2.49 1.19 -2.69
C ILE A 48 3.36 -0.06 -2.60
N LEU A 49 3.09 -0.90 -1.61
CA LEU A 49 3.69 -2.22 -1.44
C LEU A 49 2.80 -3.23 -2.17
N ASP A 50 3.17 -3.60 -3.40
CA ASP A 50 2.31 -4.38 -4.29
C ASP A 50 1.91 -5.72 -3.66
N ALA A 51 0.63 -6.09 -3.82
CA ALA A 51 0.08 -7.32 -3.29
C ALA A 51 0.65 -8.54 -4.05
N PRO A 52 1.30 -9.51 -3.37
CA PRO A 52 1.73 -10.75 -4.00
C PRO A 52 0.57 -11.60 -4.52
N GLU A 53 0.91 -12.53 -5.40
CA GLU A 53 0.02 -13.63 -5.78
C GLU A 53 0.01 -14.72 -4.71
N GLY A 54 -1.16 -15.29 -4.45
CA GLY A 54 -1.30 -16.41 -3.53
C GLY A 54 -2.76 -16.81 -3.34
N GLU A 55 -2.98 -17.74 -2.41
CA GLU A 55 -4.34 -18.10 -1.98
C GLU A 55 -4.98 -16.96 -1.18
N LEU A 56 -6.25 -16.71 -1.46
CA LEU A 56 -7.06 -15.69 -0.82
C LEU A 56 -8.11 -16.33 0.09
N ALA A 57 -8.63 -15.55 1.04
CA ALA A 57 -9.68 -16.01 1.96
C ALA A 57 -10.99 -16.41 1.25
N SER A 58 -11.20 -15.95 0.02
CA SER A 58 -12.31 -16.35 -0.85
C SER A 58 -12.18 -17.77 -1.42
N GLY A 59 -11.01 -18.40 -1.29
CA GLY A 59 -10.68 -19.67 -1.93
C GLY A 59 -10.16 -19.53 -3.37
N LEU A 60 -10.00 -18.30 -3.86
CA LEU A 60 -9.37 -18.01 -5.15
C LEU A 60 -7.86 -17.90 -5.00
N THR A 61 -7.14 -18.05 -6.12
CA THR A 61 -5.69 -17.82 -6.21
C THR A 61 -5.42 -16.68 -7.18
N GLY A 62 -4.67 -15.67 -6.74
CA GLY A 62 -4.28 -14.54 -7.57
C GLY A 62 -3.68 -13.39 -6.77
N LYS A 63 -3.52 -12.22 -7.40
CA LYS A 63 -3.04 -11.01 -6.73
C LYS A 63 -4.11 -10.44 -5.80
N GLY A 64 -3.70 -9.97 -4.63
CA GLY A 64 -4.61 -9.33 -3.69
C GLY A 64 -4.31 -9.62 -2.23
N ARG A 65 -3.52 -10.66 -1.96
CA ARG A 65 -3.05 -10.96 -0.62
C ARG A 65 -2.14 -9.84 -0.12
N MET A 66 -2.30 -9.41 1.12
CA MET A 66 -1.37 -8.47 1.75
C MET A 66 0.05 -9.04 1.68
N MET A 67 1.04 -8.18 1.42
CA MET A 67 2.45 -8.52 1.60
C MET A 67 2.69 -9.03 3.02
N GLU A 68 3.59 -10.00 3.20
CA GLU A 68 3.89 -10.53 4.54
C GLU A 68 4.45 -9.45 5.46
N PRO A 69 4.11 -9.46 6.76
CA PRO A 69 4.59 -8.47 7.72
C PRO A 69 6.12 -8.29 7.71
N GLU A 70 6.87 -9.38 7.60
CA GLU A 70 8.33 -9.38 7.57
C GLU A 70 8.88 -8.68 6.33
N ASP A 71 8.19 -8.86 5.19
CA ASP A 71 8.53 -8.21 3.93
C ASP A 71 8.20 -6.72 3.98
N ILE A 72 7.04 -6.34 4.54
CA ILE A 72 6.65 -4.94 4.77
C ILE A 72 7.72 -4.22 5.62
N VAL A 73 8.12 -4.84 6.75
CA VAL A 73 9.14 -4.29 7.64
C VAL A 73 10.47 -4.16 6.92
N ARG A 74 10.85 -5.15 6.10
CA ARG A 74 12.09 -5.11 5.30
C ARG A 74 12.09 -3.94 4.32
N GLU A 75 11.01 -3.74 3.56
CA GLU A 75 10.89 -2.64 2.59
C GLU A 75 10.98 -1.27 3.28
N ILE A 76 10.22 -1.07 4.36
CA ILE A 76 10.22 0.19 5.12
C ILE A 76 11.61 0.45 5.72
N THR A 77 12.22 -0.56 6.35
CA THR A 77 13.55 -0.43 6.95
C THR A 77 14.62 -0.13 5.89
N GLY A 78 14.54 -0.79 4.73
CA GLY A 78 15.43 -0.55 3.60
C GLY A 78 15.31 0.88 3.07
N PHE A 79 14.08 1.38 2.95
CA PHE A 79 13.83 2.77 2.56
C PHE A 79 14.40 3.78 3.57
N LEU A 80 14.13 3.59 4.86
CA LEU A 80 14.58 4.50 5.91
C LEU A 80 16.11 4.55 6.01
N LYS A 81 16.80 3.40 5.88
CA LYS A 81 18.27 3.35 5.89
C LYS A 81 18.90 4.16 4.75
N LYS A 82 18.35 4.08 3.53
CA LYS A 82 18.83 4.85 2.38
C LYS A 82 18.73 6.36 2.62
N LYS A 83 17.67 6.80 3.30
CA LYS A 83 17.44 8.21 3.62
C LYS A 83 18.38 8.76 4.69
N THR A 84 18.79 7.94 5.66
CA THR A 84 19.74 8.35 6.72
C THR A 84 21.15 8.63 6.20
N ILE A 85 21.56 8.02 5.07
CA ILE A 85 22.90 8.20 4.48
C ILE A 85 22.96 9.44 3.56
N SER A 86 21.82 10.10 3.31
CA SER A 86 21.70 11.28 2.45
C SER A 86 21.60 12.63 3.19
N LEU A 87 22.02 12.68 4.45
CA LEU A 87 22.22 13.92 5.23
C LEU A 87 23.71 14.14 5.49
#